data_AF-Q8EQ20-F1
#
_entry.id   AF-Q8EQ20-F1
#
_cell.length_a   1.000
_cell.length_b   1.000
_cell.length_c   1.000
_cell.angle_alpha   90.00
_cell.angle_beta   90.00
_cell.angle_gamma   90.00
#
_symmetry.space_group_name_H-M   'P 1'
#
loop_
_entity.id
_entity.type
_entity.pdbx_description
1 polymer ?
#
loop_
_entity_poly.entity_id
_entity_poly.type
_entity_poly.pdbx_seq_one_letter_code
_entity_poly.pdbx_strand_id
1 'polypeptide(L)'
;MAIHDLNTFLSDYFETKNCSIEENSDGKMVIQLTEEMDRELMNRPFYWHYIKKIGRQGEPMKLSMITNLDRKDEQGEWIHFGSPRLHQILNKLKQGERLTKLFEVIHTTEKTPLYPWLITNIKVSYSGRYNKDEILSMGLQLVNGRMIVDAMDKLQKIPLEKSISDYCFTMSPIIKLQSGFKRIQDTVATYIENQDHDWAKDSFEVWKEEKKTLTHFYEDDLEHKRYKQELEDLKKRYQPTIQITVINGGIFYLNNTSIQ
;
A
#
# COMPACT_ATOMS: atom_id res chain seq x y z
N MET A 1 4.81 -3.55 -5.47
CA MET A 1 6.17 -3.88 -5.00
C MET A 1 6.13 -5.25 -4.37
N ALA A 2 6.69 -6.25 -5.04
CA ALA A 2 7.08 -7.48 -4.36
C ALA A 2 8.35 -7.15 -3.56
N ILE A 3 8.36 -7.47 -2.27
CA ILE A 3 9.56 -7.31 -1.43
C ILE A 3 10.48 -8.48 -1.81
N HIS A 4 11.45 -8.22 -2.68
CA HIS A 4 12.43 -9.24 -3.11
C HIS A 4 13.55 -9.42 -2.08
N ASP A 5 13.89 -8.36 -1.35
CA ASP A 5 14.86 -8.37 -0.26
C ASP A 5 14.26 -7.69 0.97
N LEU A 6 14.09 -8.49 2.02
CA LEU A 6 13.51 -8.04 3.28
C LEU A 6 14.49 -7.17 4.06
N ASN A 7 15.80 -7.39 3.91
CA ASN A 7 16.83 -6.61 4.57
C ASN A 7 16.85 -5.17 4.01
N THR A 8 16.88 -5.03 2.68
CA THR A 8 16.83 -3.71 2.01
C THR A 8 15.56 -2.95 2.39
N PHE A 9 14.40 -3.61 2.34
CA PHE A 9 13.14 -2.98 2.72
C PHE A 9 13.14 -2.43 4.16
N LEU A 10 13.69 -3.20 5.11
CA LEU A 10 13.78 -2.75 6.49
C LEU A 10 14.78 -1.59 6.63
N SER A 11 15.94 -1.66 5.98
CA SER A 11 16.92 -0.56 5.99
C SER A 11 16.29 0.74 5.49
N ASP A 12 15.66 0.72 4.31
CA ASP A 12 14.98 1.89 3.74
C ASP A 12 13.89 2.44 4.67
N TYR A 13 13.11 1.55 5.31
CA TYR A 13 12.07 1.94 6.27
C TYR A 13 12.65 2.66 7.50
N PHE A 14 13.75 2.18 8.06
CA PHE A 14 14.35 2.80 9.25
C PHE A 14 15.12 4.08 8.90
N GLU A 15 15.78 4.14 7.76
CA GLU A 15 16.42 5.37 7.25
C GLU A 15 15.41 6.48 7.01
N THR A 16 14.27 6.17 6.37
CA THR A 16 13.19 7.15 6.13
C THR A 16 12.55 7.66 7.43
N LYS A 17 12.65 6.92 8.53
CA LYS A 17 12.22 7.32 9.88
C LYS A 17 13.33 7.99 10.70
N ASN A 18 14.46 8.31 10.07
CA ASN A 18 15.65 8.89 10.69
C ASN A 18 16.18 8.07 11.87
N CYS A 19 16.03 6.74 11.82
CA CYS A 19 16.70 5.85 12.77
C CYS A 19 18.15 5.61 12.34
N SER A 20 19.05 5.51 13.31
CA SER A 20 20.46 5.24 13.02
C SER A 20 20.70 3.73 12.95
N ILE A 21 21.17 3.24 11.81
CA ILE A 21 21.59 1.85 11.65
C ILE A 21 23.03 1.74 12.18
N GLU A 22 23.22 1.04 13.29
CA GLU A 22 24.54 0.86 13.92
C GLU A 22 25.30 -0.32 13.33
N GLU A 23 24.57 -1.38 12.95
CA GLU A 23 25.14 -2.58 12.34
C GLU A 23 24.18 -3.06 11.23
N ASN A 24 24.72 -3.33 10.04
CA ASN A 24 24.01 -3.99 8.95
C ASN A 24 24.99 -4.97 8.28
N SER A 25 25.05 -6.19 8.79
CA SER A 25 26.03 -7.19 8.39
C SER A 25 25.31 -8.52 8.13
N ASP A 26 25.39 -9.00 6.89
CA ASP A 26 25.03 -10.39 6.51
C ASP A 26 23.64 -10.87 6.98
N GLY A 27 22.65 -9.96 6.90
CA GLY A 27 21.26 -10.22 7.31
C GLY A 27 20.95 -9.95 8.78
N LYS A 28 21.91 -9.46 9.57
CA LYS A 28 21.67 -8.90 10.92
C LYS A 28 21.67 -7.37 10.85
N MET A 29 20.67 -6.77 11.48
CA MET A 29 20.52 -5.32 11.54
C MET A 29 20.28 -4.86 12.98
N VAL A 30 21.13 -3.96 13.47
CA VAL A 30 20.98 -3.30 14.77
C VAL A 30 20.68 -1.84 14.52
N ILE A 31 19.50 -1.39 14.97
CA ILE A 31 19.00 -0.04 14.76
C ILE A 31 18.79 0.64 16.10
N GLN A 32 19.33 1.85 16.24
CA GLN A 32 18.95 2.77 17.29
C GLN A 32 17.64 3.44 16.91
N LEU A 33 16.56 3.11 17.62
CA LEU A 33 15.24 3.67 17.37
C LEU A 33 15.20 5.15 17.77
N THR A 34 14.27 5.90 17.18
CA THR A 34 13.87 7.22 17.66
C THR A 34 12.79 7.07 18.75
N GLU A 35 12.52 8.13 19.52
CA GLU A 35 11.43 8.14 20.52
C GLU A 35 10.08 7.75 19.91
N GLU A 36 9.80 8.23 18.69
CA GLU A 36 8.57 7.92 17.97
C GLU A 36 8.50 6.44 17.60
N MET A 37 9.58 5.89 17.03
CA MET A 37 9.65 4.49 16.60
C MET A 37 9.67 3.51 17.78
N ASP A 38 10.31 3.86 18.90
CA ASP A 38 10.28 3.04 20.12
C ASP A 38 8.88 2.96 20.72
N ARG A 39 8.13 4.08 20.75
CA ARG A 39 6.72 4.08 21.18
C ARG A 39 5.86 3.19 20.29
N GLU A 40 6.08 3.26 18.98
CA GLU A 40 5.24 2.56 18.03
C GLU A 40 5.53 1.07 17.92
N LEU A 41 6.81 0.67 17.99
CA LEU A 41 7.22 -0.72 17.84
C LEU A 41 7.34 -1.43 19.18
N MET A 42 7.97 -0.83 20.18
CA MET A 42 8.33 -1.54 21.42
C MET A 42 7.17 -1.71 22.42
N ASN A 43 5.99 -1.14 22.13
CA ASN A 43 4.81 -1.21 23.01
C ASN A 43 5.14 -0.82 24.47
N ARG A 44 5.94 0.25 24.67
CA ARG A 44 6.34 0.77 26.00
C ARG A 44 5.64 2.10 26.36
N PRO A 45 4.30 2.23 26.31
CA PRO A 45 3.62 3.50 26.53
C PRO A 45 3.82 4.03 27.97
N PHE A 46 3.93 3.14 28.96
CA PHE A 46 4.11 3.53 30.37
C PHE A 46 5.50 4.11 30.65
N TYR A 47 6.56 3.58 30.03
CA TYR A 47 7.92 4.13 30.16
C TYR A 47 7.94 5.58 29.67
N TRP A 48 7.40 5.82 28.48
CA TRP A 48 7.36 7.14 27.89
C TRP A 48 6.44 8.12 28.64
N HIS A 49 5.30 7.65 29.16
CA HIS A 49 4.44 8.46 30.01
C HIS A 49 5.17 8.89 31.30
N TYR A 50 5.90 7.97 31.92
CA TYR A 50 6.68 8.24 33.11
C TYR A 50 7.83 9.22 32.84
N ILE A 51 8.64 8.98 31.80
CA ILE A 51 9.77 9.85 31.39
C ILE A 51 9.29 11.29 31.09
N LYS A 52 8.17 11.44 30.38
CA LYS A 52 7.57 12.75 30.13
C LYS A 52 7.13 13.45 31.41
N LYS A 53 6.55 12.70 32.36
CA LYS A 53 6.09 13.24 33.64
C LYS A 53 7.23 13.73 34.53
N ILE A 54 8.39 13.09 34.46
CA ILE A 54 9.59 13.48 35.21
C ILE A 54 10.46 14.52 34.48
N GLY A 55 10.05 14.97 33.28
CA GLY A 55 10.76 16.00 32.52
C GLY A 55 12.15 15.60 32.03
N ARG A 56 12.43 14.29 31.89
CA ARG A 56 13.70 13.79 31.35
C ARG A 56 13.59 13.50 29.85
N GLN A 57 14.71 13.54 29.14
CA GLN A 57 14.80 12.95 27.80
C GLN A 57 14.81 11.43 27.93
N GLY A 58 13.96 10.74 27.17
CA GLY A 58 13.90 9.28 27.18
C GLY A 58 14.98 8.67 26.30
N GLU A 59 15.37 7.45 26.64
CA GLU A 59 16.36 6.69 25.89
C GLU A 59 15.62 5.63 25.07
N PRO A 60 15.52 5.80 23.74
CA PRO A 60 14.92 4.78 22.88
C PRO A 60 15.76 3.49 22.89
N MET A 61 15.11 2.33 22.77
CA MET A 61 15.82 1.05 22.72
C MET A 61 16.50 0.82 21.37
N LYS A 62 17.50 -0.07 21.40
CA LYS A 62 18.08 -0.68 20.21
C LYS A 62 17.23 -1.87 19.79
N LEU A 63 16.93 -1.97 18.51
CA LEU A 63 16.24 -3.10 17.91
C LEU A 63 17.25 -3.93 17.11
N SER A 64 17.42 -5.20 17.46
CA SER A 64 18.23 -6.17 16.72
C SER A 64 17.30 -7.08 15.94
N MET A 65 17.46 -7.14 14.62
CA MET A 65 16.65 -7.92 13.70
C MET A 65 17.53 -8.85 12.88
N ILE A 66 17.05 -10.06 12.64
CA ILE A 66 17.77 -11.07 11.85
C ILE A 66 16.86 -11.49 10.70
N THR A 67 17.33 -11.32 9.47
CA THR A 67 16.61 -11.64 8.23
C THR A 67 17.14 -12.93 7.58
N ASN A 68 18.36 -13.34 7.91
CA ASN A 68 18.99 -14.57 7.42
C ASN A 68 18.68 -15.77 8.33
N LEU A 69 18.38 -16.93 7.72
CA LEU A 69 18.10 -18.18 8.42
C LEU A 69 19.33 -18.75 9.15
N ASP A 70 20.52 -18.52 8.59
CA ASP A 70 21.78 -19.14 9.05
C ASP A 70 22.32 -18.53 10.36
N ARG A 71 21.73 -17.42 10.83
CA ARG A 71 22.15 -16.70 12.04
C ARG A 71 21.05 -16.63 13.12
N LYS A 72 20.07 -17.54 13.09
CA LYS A 72 18.93 -17.56 14.04
C LYS A 72 19.34 -17.63 15.52
N ASP A 73 20.52 -18.16 15.83
CA ASP A 73 21.04 -18.29 17.20
C ASP A 73 21.70 -17.01 17.75
N GLU A 74 21.83 -15.94 16.95
CA GLU A 74 22.30 -14.65 17.44
C GLU A 74 21.21 -13.90 18.25
N GLN A 75 21.62 -13.00 19.15
CA GLN A 75 20.68 -12.17 19.91
C GLN A 75 19.96 -11.16 19.00
N GLY A 76 18.74 -11.47 18.59
CA GLY A 76 17.88 -10.61 17.79
C GLY A 76 16.50 -11.21 17.51
N GLU A 77 15.56 -10.37 17.08
CA GLU A 77 14.23 -10.80 16.64
C GLU A 77 14.34 -11.32 15.20
N TRP A 78 13.99 -12.59 14.96
CA TRP A 78 13.98 -13.14 13.60
C TRP A 78 12.79 -12.60 12.80
N ILE A 79 13.06 -11.92 11.68
CA ILE A 79 12.05 -11.31 10.81
C ILE A 79 11.96 -12.07 9.50
N HIS A 80 10.76 -12.56 9.22
CA HIS A 80 10.35 -13.16 7.96
C HIS A 80 8.98 -12.60 7.56
N PHE A 81 8.47 -12.97 6.38
CA PHE A 81 7.20 -12.44 5.85
C PHE A 81 5.96 -12.64 6.74
N GLY A 82 6.00 -13.63 7.65
CA GLY A 82 4.92 -13.90 8.60
C GLY A 82 5.19 -13.36 10.01
N SER A 83 6.28 -12.61 10.23
CA SER A 83 6.60 -12.14 11.56
C SER A 83 5.63 -11.03 11.99
N PRO A 84 5.17 -11.03 13.26
CA PRO A 84 4.27 -9.99 13.76
C PRO A 84 4.83 -8.58 13.58
N ARG A 85 6.15 -8.42 13.74
CA ARG A 85 6.87 -7.15 13.56
C ARG A 85 6.76 -6.61 12.15
N LEU A 86 6.98 -7.45 11.14
CA LEU A 86 6.87 -7.03 9.75
C LEU A 86 5.42 -6.64 9.44
N HIS A 87 4.44 -7.42 9.90
CA HIS A 87 3.03 -7.07 9.75
C HIS A 87 2.68 -5.74 10.44
N GLN A 88 3.24 -5.47 11.63
CA GLN A 88 3.08 -4.19 12.33
C GLN A 88 3.61 -3.02 11.48
N ILE A 89 4.83 -3.14 10.94
CA ILE A 89 5.44 -2.13 10.06
C ILE A 89 4.60 -1.92 8.80
N LEU A 90 4.23 -3.01 8.11
CA LEU A 90 3.44 -2.95 6.88
C LEU A 90 2.04 -2.34 7.10
N ASN A 91 1.39 -2.68 8.21
CA ASN A 91 0.09 -2.11 8.55
C ASN A 91 0.19 -0.61 8.87
N LYS A 92 1.28 -0.16 9.49
CA LYS A 92 1.55 1.25 9.75
C LYS A 92 1.78 2.03 8.46
N LEU A 93 2.60 1.52 7.55
CA LEU A 93 2.79 2.08 6.21
C LEU A 93 1.44 2.21 5.47
N LYS A 94 0.63 1.15 5.52
CA LYS A 94 -0.72 1.15 4.96
C LYS A 94 -1.66 2.14 5.64
N GLN A 95 -1.42 2.62 6.86
CA GLN A 95 -2.32 3.56 7.54
C GLN A 95 -1.88 5.02 7.38
N GLY A 96 -0.58 5.30 7.47
CA GLY A 96 -0.05 6.66 7.51
C GLY A 96 0.54 7.19 6.19
N GLU A 97 1.06 6.32 5.32
CA GLU A 97 1.95 6.72 4.22
C GLU A 97 1.37 6.40 2.84
N ARG A 98 0.11 6.78 2.65
CA ARG A 98 -0.59 6.57 1.37
C ARG A 98 -0.41 7.70 0.36
N LEU A 99 0.05 8.87 0.81
CA LEU A 99 0.07 10.09 0.00
C LEU A 99 1.46 10.70 0.01
N THR A 100 1.98 11.01 -1.19
CA THR A 100 3.26 11.71 -1.34
C THR A 100 3.14 12.90 -2.28
N LYS A 101 4.09 13.82 -2.16
CA LYS A 101 4.30 14.91 -3.10
C LYS A 101 5.78 14.96 -3.46
N LEU A 102 6.07 14.80 -4.75
CA LEU A 102 7.44 14.70 -5.27
C LEU A 102 7.60 15.55 -6.53
N PHE A 103 8.85 15.93 -6.81
CA PHE A 103 9.25 16.75 -7.95
C PHE A 103 10.33 16.02 -8.73
N GLU A 104 10.24 16.12 -10.06
CA GLU A 104 11.30 15.62 -10.93
C GLU A 104 12.58 16.43 -10.76
N VAL A 105 13.69 15.72 -10.60
CA VAL A 105 15.01 16.34 -10.52
C VAL A 105 15.52 16.62 -11.93
N ILE A 106 15.65 17.91 -12.25
CA ILE A 106 16.13 18.37 -13.55
C ILE A 106 17.29 19.34 -13.31
N HIS A 107 18.45 19.02 -13.87
CA HIS A 107 19.60 19.91 -13.87
C HIS A 107 19.58 20.78 -15.12
N THR A 108 18.81 21.87 -15.09
CA THR A 108 18.75 22.85 -16.17
C THR A 108 19.14 24.24 -15.69
N THR A 109 19.78 25.00 -16.57
CA THR A 109 20.02 26.44 -16.40
C THR A 109 18.85 27.29 -16.91
N GLU A 110 17.91 26.67 -17.63
CA GLU A 110 16.70 27.32 -18.14
C GLU A 110 15.51 27.12 -17.19
N LYS A 111 14.56 28.07 -17.25
CA LYS A 111 13.34 28.01 -16.43
C LYS A 111 12.39 26.93 -16.95
N THR A 112 12.31 25.81 -16.25
CA THR A 112 11.53 24.65 -16.68
C THR A 112 10.21 24.52 -15.90
N PRO A 113 9.05 24.48 -16.56
CA PRO A 113 7.77 24.23 -15.89
C PRO A 113 7.58 22.74 -15.55
N LEU A 114 7.18 22.47 -14.31
CA LEU A 114 6.77 21.14 -13.86
C LEU A 114 5.24 21.08 -13.76
N TYR A 115 4.66 20.05 -14.37
CA TYR A 115 3.22 19.85 -14.42
C TYR A 115 2.76 18.89 -13.32
N PRO A 116 1.66 19.21 -12.60
CA PRO A 116 1.14 18.35 -11.56
C PRO A 116 0.43 17.12 -12.15
N TRP A 117 0.91 15.93 -11.80
CA TRP A 117 0.32 14.63 -12.09
C TRP A 117 -0.23 14.01 -10.81
N LEU A 118 -1.52 13.70 -10.81
CA LEU A 118 -2.13 12.87 -9.79
C LEU A 118 -1.93 11.41 -10.18
N ILE A 119 -1.10 10.69 -9.43
CA ILE A 119 -0.81 9.28 -9.69
C ILE A 119 -1.40 8.46 -8.55
N THR A 120 -2.11 7.38 -8.89
CA THR A 120 -2.82 6.53 -7.94
C THR A 120 -2.61 5.08 -8.31
N ASN A 121 -2.28 4.27 -7.30
CA ASN A 121 -2.20 2.82 -7.44
C ASN A 121 -3.46 2.21 -6.82
N ILE A 122 -4.21 1.47 -7.61
CA ILE A 122 -5.52 0.94 -7.27
C ILE A 122 -5.47 -0.58 -7.37
N LYS A 123 -5.94 -1.26 -6.33
CA LYS A 123 -6.16 -2.70 -6.33
C LYS A 123 -7.61 -2.98 -6.72
N VAL A 124 -7.82 -3.81 -7.73
CA VAL A 124 -9.12 -4.37 -8.08
C VAL A 124 -9.10 -5.85 -7.69
N SER A 125 -9.96 -6.21 -6.74
CA SER A 125 -10.11 -7.59 -6.25
C SER A 125 -11.44 -8.14 -6.74
N TYR A 126 -11.39 -9.16 -7.58
CA TYR A 126 -12.54 -9.93 -8.04
C TYR A 126 -12.68 -11.14 -7.11
N SER A 127 -13.81 -11.23 -6.42
CA SER A 127 -14.10 -12.31 -5.47
C SER A 127 -15.34 -13.08 -5.91
N GLY A 128 -15.27 -14.40 -5.86
CA GLY A 128 -16.35 -15.32 -6.23
C GLY A 128 -15.85 -16.75 -6.08
N ARG A 129 -16.15 -17.63 -7.05
CA ARG A 129 -15.57 -18.98 -7.11
C ARG A 129 -14.05 -18.94 -7.11
N TYR A 130 -13.48 -17.98 -7.83
CA TYR A 130 -12.05 -17.71 -7.87
C TYR A 130 -11.80 -16.27 -7.42
N ASN A 131 -10.72 -16.08 -6.65
CA ASN A 131 -10.26 -14.76 -6.28
C ASN A 131 -9.13 -14.33 -7.23
N LYS A 132 -9.27 -13.16 -7.84
CA LYS A 132 -8.25 -12.56 -8.71
C LYS A 132 -7.97 -11.15 -8.22
N ASP A 133 -6.70 -10.83 -8.06
CA ASP A 133 -6.25 -9.49 -7.72
C ASP A 133 -5.50 -8.88 -8.90
N GLU A 134 -5.83 -7.63 -9.22
CA GLU A 134 -5.20 -6.82 -10.25
C GLU A 134 -4.75 -5.49 -9.62
N ILE A 135 -3.58 -4.99 -10.01
CA ILE A 135 -3.08 -3.69 -9.56
C ILE A 135 -2.98 -2.79 -10.79
N LEU A 136 -3.69 -1.68 -10.76
CA LEU A 136 -3.71 -0.67 -11.80
C LEU A 136 -2.97 0.57 -11.30
N SER A 137 -1.98 1.02 -12.08
CA SER A 137 -1.31 2.29 -11.84
C SER A 137 -1.80 3.31 -12.86
N MET A 138 -2.43 4.39 -12.41
CA MET A 138 -2.93 5.44 -13.30
C MET A 138 -2.39 6.79 -12.91
N GLY A 139 -2.11 7.61 -13.92
CA GLY A 139 -1.73 9.00 -13.77
C GLY A 139 -2.69 9.91 -14.52
N LEU A 140 -3.08 11.02 -13.88
CA LEU A 140 -3.86 12.08 -14.46
C LEU A 140 -3.09 13.40 -14.35
N GLN A 141 -2.83 14.04 -15.49
CA GLN A 141 -2.27 15.38 -15.52
C GLN A 141 -3.36 16.41 -15.15
N LEU A 142 -3.15 17.18 -14.09
CA LEU A 142 -4.16 18.10 -13.52
C LEU A 142 -4.30 19.43 -14.28
N VAL A 143 -3.58 19.60 -15.40
CA VAL A 143 -3.67 20.81 -16.25
C VAL A 143 -4.53 20.56 -17.47
N ASN A 144 -4.17 19.57 -18.30
CA ASN A 144 -4.89 19.25 -19.54
C ASN A 144 -5.84 18.04 -19.41
N GLY A 145 -5.76 17.27 -18.32
CA GLY A 145 -6.56 16.07 -18.11
C GLY A 145 -6.07 14.82 -18.83
N ARG A 146 -4.81 14.80 -19.31
CA ARG A 146 -4.22 13.62 -19.95
C ARG A 146 -4.12 12.46 -18.95
N MET A 147 -4.58 11.29 -19.35
CA MET A 147 -4.49 10.04 -18.60
C MET A 147 -3.34 9.18 -19.12
N ILE A 148 -2.64 8.51 -18.21
CA ILE A 148 -1.65 7.47 -18.51
C ILE A 148 -1.97 6.23 -17.68
N VAL A 149 -1.75 5.07 -18.28
CA VAL A 149 -1.68 3.78 -17.60
C VAL A 149 -0.23 3.45 -17.28
N ASP A 150 0.00 2.51 -16.38
CA ASP A 150 1.32 2.05 -15.94
C ASP A 150 2.23 3.20 -15.46
N ALA A 151 1.61 4.16 -14.77
CA ALA A 151 2.27 5.38 -14.31
C ALA A 151 3.49 5.07 -13.42
N MET A 152 3.40 4.05 -12.57
CA MET A 152 4.49 3.65 -11.69
C MET A 152 5.72 3.14 -12.46
N ASP A 153 5.53 2.40 -13.55
CA ASP A 153 6.65 1.88 -14.37
C ASP A 153 7.40 3.00 -15.07
N LYS A 154 6.68 4.08 -15.42
CA LYS A 154 7.28 5.31 -15.94
C LYS A 154 8.00 6.09 -14.84
N LEU A 155 7.35 6.28 -13.68
CA LEU A 155 7.93 6.99 -12.54
C LEU A 155 9.22 6.36 -12.03
N GLN A 156 9.34 5.03 -12.06
CA GLN A 156 10.53 4.33 -11.57
C GLN A 156 11.82 4.76 -12.31
N LYS A 157 11.70 5.26 -13.54
CA LYS A 157 12.84 5.69 -14.37
C LYS A 157 13.23 7.15 -14.15
N ILE A 158 12.44 7.90 -13.39
CA ILE A 158 12.57 9.35 -13.23
C ILE A 158 13.16 9.63 -11.84
N PRO A 159 14.23 10.44 -11.72
CA PRO A 159 14.74 10.87 -10.43
C PRO A 159 13.74 11.83 -9.77
N LEU A 160 13.36 11.55 -8.52
CA LEU A 160 12.33 12.27 -7.79
C LEU A 160 12.83 12.73 -6.42
N GLU A 161 12.55 13.98 -6.05
CA GLU A 161 12.88 14.56 -4.76
C GLU A 161 11.68 15.24 -4.08
N LYS A 162 11.81 15.51 -2.77
CA LYS A 162 10.82 16.28 -1.99
C LYS A 162 10.96 17.79 -2.22
N SER A 163 12.11 18.25 -2.69
CA SER A 163 12.43 19.64 -3.03
C SER A 163 12.28 19.90 -4.52
N ILE A 164 11.94 21.14 -4.86
CA ILE A 164 11.97 21.63 -6.25
C ILE A 164 13.42 21.91 -6.62
N SER A 165 13.89 21.38 -7.75
CA SER A 165 15.23 21.69 -8.27
C SER A 165 15.37 23.15 -8.69
N ASP A 166 16.62 23.64 -8.70
CA ASP A 166 16.92 25.00 -9.16
C ASP A 166 16.37 25.26 -10.57
N TYR A 167 15.92 26.49 -10.82
CA TYR A 167 15.30 26.92 -12.07
C TYR A 167 13.99 26.22 -12.47
N CYS A 168 13.43 25.35 -11.63
CA CYS A 168 12.12 24.74 -11.86
C CYS A 168 10.99 25.53 -11.18
N PHE A 169 9.83 25.61 -11.84
CA PHE A 169 8.62 26.19 -11.23
C PHE A 169 7.40 25.29 -11.44
N THR A 170 6.45 25.36 -10.50
CA THR A 170 5.26 24.50 -10.54
C THR A 170 4.12 25.16 -11.29
N MET A 171 3.47 24.39 -12.16
CA MET A 171 2.24 24.81 -12.81
C MET A 171 1.04 24.64 -11.89
N SER A 172 0.13 25.61 -11.89
CA SER A 172 -1.11 25.55 -11.12
C SER A 172 -2.07 24.52 -11.73
N PRO A 173 -2.61 23.59 -10.93
CA PRO A 173 -3.59 22.64 -11.42
C PRO A 173 -4.90 23.37 -11.77
N ILE A 174 -5.41 23.14 -12.97
CA ILE A 174 -6.72 23.63 -13.41
C ILE A 174 -7.82 22.69 -12.89
N ILE A 175 -7.51 21.39 -12.84
CA ILE A 175 -8.40 20.35 -12.36
C ILE A 175 -8.18 20.16 -10.85
N LYS A 176 -9.26 20.30 -10.07
CA LYS A 176 -9.23 20.01 -8.62
C LYS A 176 -8.93 18.53 -8.38
N LEU A 177 -8.18 18.23 -7.32
CA LEU A 177 -7.82 16.85 -6.94
C LEU A 177 -9.04 15.92 -6.85
N GLN A 178 -10.12 16.36 -6.21
CA GLN A 178 -11.36 15.58 -6.10
C GLN A 178 -11.95 15.22 -7.47
N SER A 179 -11.96 16.18 -8.41
CA SER A 179 -12.42 15.91 -9.77
C SER A 179 -11.46 14.99 -10.52
N GLY A 180 -10.16 15.09 -10.24
CA GLY A 180 -9.17 14.20 -10.83
C GLY A 180 -9.33 12.76 -10.35
N PHE A 181 -9.50 12.55 -9.05
CA PHE A 181 -9.83 11.24 -8.48
C PHE A 181 -11.11 10.65 -9.06
N LYS A 182 -12.16 11.46 -9.20
CA LYS A 182 -13.41 11.00 -9.81
C LYS A 182 -13.21 10.52 -11.25
N ARG A 183 -12.42 11.23 -12.06
CA ARG A 183 -12.09 10.79 -13.43
C ARG A 183 -11.32 9.48 -13.46
N ILE A 184 -10.37 9.30 -12.54
CA ILE A 184 -9.64 8.03 -12.41
C ILE A 184 -10.61 6.91 -12.02
N GLN A 185 -11.49 7.15 -11.05
CA GLN A 185 -12.53 6.19 -10.64
C GLN A 185 -13.46 5.81 -11.80
N ASP A 186 -13.96 6.79 -12.55
CA ASP A 186 -14.84 6.56 -13.69
C ASP A 186 -14.12 5.74 -14.77
N THR A 187 -12.83 6.03 -15.01
CA THR A 187 -11.99 5.26 -15.95
C THR A 187 -11.84 3.80 -15.53
N VAL A 188 -11.62 3.55 -14.23
CA VAL A 188 -11.55 2.18 -13.68
C VAL A 188 -12.89 1.46 -13.79
N ALA A 189 -13.99 2.15 -13.50
CA ALA A 189 -15.32 1.58 -13.62
C ALA A 189 -15.59 1.16 -15.08
N THR A 190 -15.32 2.04 -16.03
CA THR A 190 -15.45 1.72 -17.46
C THR A 190 -14.50 0.60 -17.90
N TYR A 191 -13.28 0.54 -17.37
CA TYR A 191 -12.35 -0.56 -17.64
C TYR A 191 -12.93 -1.90 -17.16
N ILE A 192 -13.47 -1.96 -15.94
CA ILE A 192 -14.08 -3.16 -15.37
C ILE A 192 -15.36 -3.55 -16.13
N GLU A 193 -16.22 -2.58 -16.46
CA GLU A 193 -17.47 -2.83 -17.20
C GLU A 193 -17.22 -3.47 -18.57
N ASN A 194 -16.15 -3.04 -19.26
CA ASN A 194 -15.79 -3.57 -20.58
C ASN A 194 -15.05 -4.91 -20.55
N GLN A 195 -14.69 -5.43 -19.37
CA GLN A 195 -14.12 -6.78 -19.26
C GLN A 195 -15.18 -7.86 -19.41
N ASP A 196 -14.70 -9.09 -19.65
CA ASP A 196 -15.54 -10.26 -19.61
C ASP A 196 -15.92 -10.64 -18.17
N HIS A 197 -17.22 -10.87 -17.95
CA HIS A 197 -17.82 -11.18 -16.64
C HIS A 197 -18.25 -12.65 -16.53
N ASP A 198 -17.75 -13.53 -17.40
CA ASP A 198 -18.06 -14.96 -17.34
C ASP A 198 -17.71 -15.59 -15.99
N TRP A 199 -16.62 -15.14 -15.35
CA TRP A 199 -16.26 -15.55 -13.98
C TRP A 199 -17.37 -15.30 -12.95
N ALA A 200 -18.15 -14.22 -13.13
CA ALA A 200 -19.24 -13.86 -12.22
C ALA A 200 -20.47 -14.74 -12.45
N LYS A 201 -20.75 -15.11 -13.71
CA LYS A 201 -21.80 -16.06 -14.07
C LYS A 201 -21.51 -17.44 -13.48
N ASP A 202 -20.30 -17.94 -13.69
CA ASP A 202 -19.84 -19.23 -13.15
C ASP A 202 -19.95 -19.26 -11.62
N SER A 203 -19.55 -18.17 -10.96
CA SER A 203 -19.65 -18.06 -9.49
C SER A 203 -21.10 -18.10 -9.02
N PHE A 204 -22.02 -17.49 -9.77
CA PHE A 204 -23.44 -17.47 -9.44
C PHE A 204 -24.11 -18.83 -9.65
N GLU A 205 -23.72 -19.57 -10.69
CA GLU A 205 -24.22 -20.94 -10.93
C GLU A 205 -23.79 -21.88 -9.80
N VAL A 206 -22.50 -21.88 -9.45
CA VAL A 206 -21.97 -22.67 -8.33
C VAL A 206 -22.64 -22.27 -7.01
N TRP A 207 -22.84 -20.98 -6.77
CA TRP A 207 -23.56 -20.52 -5.59
C TRP A 207 -24.98 -21.11 -5.50
N LYS A 208 -25.70 -21.16 -6.62
CA LYS A 208 -27.07 -21.68 -6.69
C LYS A 208 -27.10 -23.19 -6.44
N GLU A 209 -26.14 -23.95 -6.99
CA GLU A 209 -26.01 -25.38 -6.75
C GLU A 209 -25.67 -25.69 -5.29
N GLU A 210 -24.65 -25.04 -4.73
CA GLU A 210 -24.24 -25.19 -3.33
C GLU A 210 -25.37 -24.83 -2.38
N LYS A 211 -26.08 -23.72 -2.65
CA LYS A 211 -27.26 -23.32 -1.87
C LYS A 211 -28.35 -24.39 -1.92
N LYS A 212 -28.62 -24.98 -3.09
CA LYS A 212 -29.63 -26.03 -3.24
C LYS A 212 -29.26 -27.29 -2.44
N THR A 213 -27.99 -27.70 -2.51
CA THR A 213 -27.48 -28.83 -1.73
C THR A 213 -27.60 -28.56 -0.23
N LEU A 214 -27.23 -27.36 0.22
CA LEU A 214 -27.35 -26.96 1.62
C LEU A 214 -28.82 -26.95 2.06
N THR A 215 -29.73 -26.37 1.27
CA THR A 215 -31.16 -26.36 1.58
C THR A 215 -31.72 -27.79 1.66
N HIS A 216 -31.30 -28.70 0.78
CA HIS A 216 -31.72 -30.11 0.83
C HIS A 216 -31.26 -30.81 2.12
N PHE A 217 -30.03 -30.56 2.57
CA PHE A 217 -29.51 -31.14 3.82
C PHE A 217 -30.26 -30.65 5.07
N TYR A 218 -30.83 -29.44 5.03
CA TYR A 218 -31.59 -28.82 6.11
C TYR A 218 -33.10 -28.74 5.83
N GLU A 219 -33.64 -29.55 4.92
CA GLU A 219 -35.06 -29.51 4.50
C GLU A 219 -36.03 -29.61 5.69
N ASP A 220 -35.66 -30.35 6.74
CA ASP A 220 -36.48 -30.55 7.93
C ASP A 220 -36.39 -29.41 8.97
N ASP A 221 -35.38 -28.52 8.91
CA ASP A 221 -35.21 -27.40 9.84
C ASP A 221 -34.38 -26.24 9.24
N LEU A 222 -35.03 -25.45 8.39
CA LEU A 222 -34.46 -24.26 7.75
C LEU A 222 -34.31 -23.05 8.70
N GLU A 223 -34.86 -23.11 9.91
CA GLU A 223 -34.72 -22.05 10.93
C GLU A 223 -33.48 -22.27 11.82
N HIS A 224 -32.82 -23.42 11.70
CA HIS A 224 -31.64 -23.75 12.49
C HIS A 224 -30.52 -22.70 12.32
N LYS A 225 -29.95 -22.27 13.44
CA LYS A 225 -28.85 -21.29 13.49
C LYS A 225 -27.63 -21.66 12.61
N ARG A 226 -27.34 -22.95 12.44
CA ARG A 226 -26.23 -23.45 11.61
C ARG A 226 -26.50 -23.25 10.12
N TYR A 227 -27.71 -23.55 9.66
CA TYR A 227 -28.12 -23.29 8.28
C TYR A 227 -27.97 -21.80 7.92
N LYS A 228 -28.44 -20.90 8.78
CA LYS A 228 -28.31 -19.44 8.56
C LYS A 228 -26.83 -19.00 8.47
N GLN A 229 -25.95 -19.55 9.31
CA GLN A 229 -24.52 -19.27 9.27
C GLN A 229 -23.85 -19.81 8.00
N GLU A 230 -24.10 -21.07 7.65
CA GLU A 230 -23.52 -21.68 6.45
C GLU A 230 -24.02 -21.02 5.17
N LEU A 231 -25.28 -20.59 5.13
CA LEU A 231 -25.83 -19.83 4.01
C LEU A 231 -25.15 -18.46 3.86
N GLU A 232 -24.87 -17.76 4.97
CA GLU A 232 -24.11 -16.52 4.95
C GLU A 232 -22.66 -16.73 4.50
N ASP A 233 -22.01 -17.81 4.94
CA ASP A 233 -20.64 -18.12 4.54
C ASP A 233 -20.54 -18.54 3.07
N LEU A 234 -21.51 -19.33 2.57
CA LEU A 234 -21.65 -19.63 1.15
C LEU A 234 -21.87 -18.36 0.33
N LYS A 235 -22.74 -17.46 0.81
CA LYS A 235 -22.97 -16.17 0.16
C LYS A 235 -21.68 -15.34 0.12
N LYS A 236 -20.94 -15.21 1.23
CA LYS A 236 -19.66 -14.49 1.25
C LYS A 236 -18.62 -15.09 0.31
N ARG A 237 -18.62 -16.42 0.15
CA ARG A 237 -17.63 -17.13 -0.66
C ARG A 237 -17.94 -17.03 -2.16
N TYR A 238 -19.19 -17.22 -2.56
CA TYR A 238 -19.52 -17.37 -3.98
C TYR A 238 -20.25 -16.17 -4.59
N GLN A 239 -20.69 -15.19 -3.79
CA GLN A 239 -21.29 -13.98 -4.34
C GLN A 239 -20.23 -13.19 -5.10
N PRO A 240 -20.41 -12.99 -6.43
CA PRO A 240 -19.44 -12.24 -7.22
C PRO A 240 -19.42 -10.79 -6.75
N THR A 241 -18.27 -10.34 -6.29
CA THR A 241 -18.07 -8.97 -5.81
C THR A 241 -16.77 -8.43 -6.36
N ILE A 242 -16.79 -7.18 -6.80
CA ILE A 242 -15.60 -6.46 -7.24
C ILE A 242 -15.32 -5.37 -6.22
N GLN A 243 -14.16 -5.46 -5.57
CA GLN A 243 -13.72 -4.48 -4.60
C GLN A 243 -12.59 -3.64 -5.17
N ILE A 244 -12.82 -2.33 -5.25
CA ILE A 244 -11.82 -1.35 -5.69
C ILE A 244 -11.25 -0.67 -4.47
N THR A 245 -9.94 -0.77 -4.26
CA THR A 245 -9.25 -0.16 -3.11
C THR A 245 -8.06 0.66 -3.58
N VAL A 246 -8.00 1.93 -3.19
CA VAL A 246 -6.81 2.76 -3.42
C VAL A 246 -5.71 2.33 -2.46
N ILE A 247 -4.60 1.83 -3.00
CA ILE A 247 -3.43 1.40 -2.24
C ILE A 247 -2.68 2.63 -1.74
N ASN A 248 -2.30 3.51 -2.66
CA ASN A 248 -1.61 4.76 -2.41
C ASN A 248 -1.83 5.72 -3.60
N GLY A 249 -1.39 6.96 -3.44
CA GLY A 249 -1.35 7.93 -4.50
C GLY A 249 -0.44 9.10 -4.14
N GLY A 250 -0.34 10.07 -5.03
CA GLY A 250 0.49 11.23 -4.80
C GLY A 250 0.39 12.24 -5.91
N ILE A 251 0.96 13.41 -5.67
CA ILE A 251 1.10 14.46 -6.67
C ILE A 251 2.58 14.52 -7.06
N PHE A 252 2.84 14.26 -8.33
CA PHE A 252 4.16 14.26 -8.91
C PHE A 252 4.26 15.44 -9.87
N TYR A 253 5.24 16.31 -9.68
CA TYR A 253 5.47 17.45 -10.55
C TYR A 253 6.55 17.09 -11.55
N LEU A 254 6.13 16.87 -12.79
CA LEU A 254 6.97 16.27 -13.83
C LEU A 254 6.99 17.15 -15.07
N ASN A 255 8.09 17.08 -15.81
CA ASN A 255 8.20 17.71 -17.11
C ASN A 255 7.32 16.98 -18.14
N ASN A 256 6.86 17.71 -19.15
CA ASN A 256 5.91 17.23 -20.15
C ASN A 256 6.49 16.13 -21.07
N THR A 257 7.82 16.03 -21.15
CA THR A 257 8.53 15.03 -21.94
C THR A 257 8.83 13.74 -21.18
N SER A 258 8.88 13.78 -19.85
CA SER A 258 9.44 12.67 -19.05
C SER A 258 8.49 11.49 -18.85
N ILE A 259 7.19 11.70 -19.06
CA ILE A 259 6.14 10.68 -18.87
C ILE A 259 5.47 10.22 -20.19
N GLN A 260 5.98 10.66 -21.35
CA GLN A 260 5.39 10.30 -22.64
C GLN A 260 5.43 8.81 -22.95
#